data_AF-A0A4U6MUY5-F1
#
_entry.id   AF-A0A4U6MUY5-F1
#
_cell.length_a   1.000
_cell.length_b   1.000
_cell.length_c   1.000
_cell.angle_alpha   90.00
_cell.angle_beta   90.00
_cell.angle_gamma   90.00
#
_symmetry.space_group_name_H-M   'P 1'
#
loop_
_entity.id
_entity.type
_entity.pdbx_description
1 polymer ?
#
loop_
_entity_poly.entity_id
_entity_poly.type
_entity_poly.pdbx_seq_one_letter_code
_entity_poly.pdbx_strand_id
1 'polypeptide(L)'
;MSLMQFSGLLVVWLLSTLFIATLTWFEFRRVRFNFNVFFSLLFLLTFFFGFPLTSVLVFRFDVAVAPPEILLQALLSAACFYAVYYVTYKTRLRRRTAERPRKPLFTINRVEAHLTWIILMAIALVSVGIFFMHNGFLLFRLQSYSQIFSSEVSGVALKRFFYFFIPAMLVVYFLRQDSKAWLFFLVSTVAFGLLTYMIVGGTRANIIIAFAIFLFIGIIRGWISLWMLAAAGVLGIVGMFWLALKRYGMNVSGDEAFYTFLYLTRDTFSPWENLALLLQNYHNIEFQGLAPIVRDFYVFIPSWLWPGRPSIVLNSANYFTWEVLNNHSGLAISPTLIGSLVVMGGALFIPLGAIVVGLIIKWFDWLYELGNRETNRYKSAILHSFCFGAIFNMIVLAREGLDSFVSRVVFFLVIFGVCLLVAKLLFWLFDSAGLIHKRIKSLPRTQVEG
;
A
#
# COMPACT_ATOMS: atom_id res chain seq x y z
N MET A 1 8.60 33.16 -4.36
CA MET A 1 7.91 33.15 -3.05
C MET A 1 8.62 34.14 -2.13
N SER A 2 7.91 35.07 -1.48
CA SER A 2 8.57 36.01 -0.54
C SER A 2 8.89 35.33 0.80
N LEU A 3 9.84 35.88 1.55
CA LEU A 3 10.22 35.35 2.87
C LEU A 3 9.01 35.33 3.84
N MET A 4 8.17 36.36 3.81
CA MET A 4 6.97 36.44 4.66
C MET A 4 5.93 35.37 4.31
N GLN A 5 5.69 35.12 3.02
CA GLN A 5 4.79 34.06 2.56
C GLN A 5 5.31 32.69 3.00
N PHE A 6 6.63 32.47 2.89
CA PHE A 6 7.27 31.27 3.37
C PHE A 6 7.13 31.09 4.88
N SER A 7 7.38 32.14 5.67
CA SER A 7 7.22 32.10 7.13
C SER A 7 5.79 31.72 7.52
N GLY A 8 4.77 32.25 6.83
CA GLY A 8 3.38 31.86 7.04
C GLY A 8 3.13 30.38 6.77
N LEU A 9 3.60 29.87 5.64
CA LEU A 9 3.50 28.44 5.29
C LEU A 9 4.24 27.54 6.29
N LEU A 10 5.44 27.96 6.73
CA LEU A 10 6.25 27.23 7.69
C LEU A 10 5.54 27.11 9.05
N VAL A 11 4.89 28.17 9.52
CA VAL A 11 4.10 28.13 10.77
C VAL A 11 2.96 27.11 10.66
N VAL A 12 2.20 27.16 9.57
CA VAL A 12 1.08 26.22 9.36
C VAL A 12 1.60 24.78 9.22
N TRP A 13 2.71 24.58 8.51
CA TRP A 13 3.36 23.28 8.38
C TRP A 13 3.84 22.74 9.74
N LEU A 14 4.48 23.58 10.57
CA LEU A 14 4.95 23.21 11.91
C LEU A 14 3.78 22.82 12.82
N LEU A 15 2.74 23.65 12.88
CA LEU A 15 1.55 23.38 13.70
C LEU A 15 0.85 22.09 13.28
N SER A 16 0.67 21.89 11.96
CA SER A 16 0.02 20.69 11.41
C SER A 16 0.86 19.44 11.66
N THR A 17 2.17 19.50 11.41
CA THR A 17 3.08 18.38 11.62
C THR A 17 3.16 18.02 13.11
N LEU A 18 3.26 19.01 13.99
CA LEU A 18 3.28 18.81 15.44
C LEU A 18 1.97 18.17 15.91
N PHE A 19 0.81 18.70 15.48
CA PHE A 19 -0.50 18.15 15.81
C PHE A 19 -0.60 16.65 15.44
N ILE A 20 -0.27 16.31 14.20
CA ILE A 20 -0.36 14.93 13.70
C ILE A 20 0.67 14.03 14.39
N ALA A 21 1.92 14.48 14.53
CA ALA A 21 3.00 13.74 15.16
C ALA A 21 2.72 13.47 16.64
N THR A 22 2.21 14.45 17.38
CA THR A 22 1.83 14.29 18.79
C THR A 22 0.73 13.26 18.96
N LEU A 23 -0.33 13.31 18.15
CA LEU A 23 -1.39 12.29 18.18
C LEU A 23 -0.86 10.89 17.83
N THR A 24 0.01 10.81 16.83
CA THR A 24 0.64 9.54 16.40
C THR A 24 1.53 8.97 17.51
N TRP A 25 2.31 9.82 18.17
CA TRP A 25 3.19 9.44 19.27
C TRP A 25 2.43 8.89 20.47
N PHE A 26 1.30 9.52 20.84
CA PHE A 26 0.46 9.00 21.92
C PHE A 26 -0.14 7.63 21.58
N GLU A 27 -0.55 7.40 20.34
CA GLU A 27 -1.04 6.09 19.90
C GLU A 27 0.07 5.04 19.87
N PHE A 28 1.25 5.39 19.36
CA PHE A 28 2.40 4.49 19.31
C PHE A 28 2.87 4.07 20.71
N ARG A 29 2.83 5.00 21.69
CA ARG A 29 3.13 4.67 23.10
C ARG A 29 2.11 3.72 23.72
N ARG A 30 0.86 3.74 23.26
CA ARG A 30 -0.19 2.82 23.75
C ARG A 30 -0.11 1.45 23.08
N VAL A 31 0.08 1.42 21.77
CA VAL A 31 0.15 0.19 20.97
C VAL A 31 1.31 0.34 19.98
N ARG A 32 2.31 -0.54 20.09
CA ARG A 32 3.52 -0.50 19.23
C ARG A 32 3.18 -0.55 17.73
N PHE A 33 2.08 -1.19 17.36
CA PHE A 33 1.58 -1.19 15.99
C PHE A 33 0.05 -1.24 15.93
N ASN A 34 -0.51 -0.32 15.16
CA ASN A 34 -1.87 -0.38 14.65
C ASN A 34 -1.90 0.30 13.27
N PHE A 35 -2.93 0.03 12.48
CA PHE A 35 -3.14 0.62 11.16
C PHE A 35 -3.31 2.13 11.24
N ASN A 36 -3.87 2.66 12.33
CA ASN A 36 -3.90 4.11 12.53
C ASN A 36 -2.51 4.75 12.58
N VAL A 37 -1.59 4.25 13.40
CA VAL A 37 -0.21 4.77 13.47
C VAL A 37 0.47 4.64 12.11
N PHE A 38 0.30 3.50 11.43
CA PHE A 38 0.87 3.31 10.11
C PHE A 38 0.31 4.32 9.09
N PHE A 39 -1.01 4.49 9.05
CA PHE A 39 -1.67 5.47 8.18
C PHE A 39 -1.22 6.91 8.51
N SER A 40 -1.13 7.28 9.79
CA SER A 40 -0.68 8.62 10.20
C SER A 40 0.77 8.90 9.78
N LEU A 41 1.67 7.91 9.87
CA LEU A 41 3.04 8.05 9.38
C LEU A 41 3.09 8.18 7.86
N LEU A 42 2.31 7.39 7.13
CA LEU A 42 2.17 7.52 5.67
C LEU A 42 1.58 8.86 5.26
N PHE A 43 0.61 9.37 6.02
CA PHE A 43 -0.04 10.66 5.78
C PHE A 43 0.96 11.81 5.97
N LEU A 44 1.73 11.81 7.07
CA LEU A 44 2.83 12.76 7.29
C LEU A 44 3.87 12.69 6.16
N LEU A 45 4.28 11.47 5.79
CA LEU A 45 5.23 11.25 4.71
C LEU A 45 4.69 11.78 3.37
N THR A 46 3.41 11.56 3.07
CA THR A 46 2.83 11.92 1.77
C THR A 46 2.58 13.43 1.67
N PHE A 47 1.99 14.04 2.69
CA PHE A 47 1.47 15.41 2.63
C PHE A 47 2.36 16.50 3.26
N PHE A 48 3.30 16.13 4.15
CA PHE A 48 4.08 17.12 4.91
C PHE A 48 5.60 17.00 4.70
N PHE A 49 6.14 15.80 4.47
CA PHE A 49 7.59 15.59 4.36
C PHE A 49 8.22 16.33 3.17
N GLY A 50 7.47 16.57 2.09
CA GLY A 50 7.95 17.25 0.90
C GLY A 50 8.08 18.77 1.05
N PHE A 51 7.46 19.39 2.05
CA PHE A 51 7.51 20.85 2.24
C PHE A 51 8.93 21.38 2.51
N PRO A 52 9.73 20.79 3.42
CA PRO A 52 11.14 21.17 3.57
C PRO A 52 11.96 21.01 2.28
N LEU A 53 11.75 19.93 1.53
CA LEU A 53 12.44 19.69 0.26
C LEU A 53 12.08 20.76 -0.78
N THR A 54 10.79 21.10 -0.86
CA THR A 54 10.26 22.15 -1.74
C THR A 54 10.84 23.52 -1.37
N SER A 55 10.96 23.80 -0.07
CA SER A 55 11.57 25.04 0.42
C SER A 55 13.02 25.20 -0.07
N VAL A 56 13.82 24.14 0.02
CA VAL A 56 15.21 24.16 -0.49
C VAL A 56 15.23 24.33 -2.01
N LEU A 57 14.33 23.66 -2.73
CA LEU A 57 14.20 23.81 -4.19
C LEU A 57 13.85 25.24 -4.60
N VAL A 58 12.93 25.90 -3.90
CA VAL A 58 12.52 27.27 -4.21
C VAL A 58 13.64 28.27 -3.88
N PHE A 59 14.26 28.19 -2.70
CA PHE A 59 15.23 29.21 -2.27
C PHE A 59 16.64 29.02 -2.83
N ARG A 60 17.07 27.78 -3.11
CA ARG A 60 18.42 27.50 -3.63
C ARG A 60 18.45 27.38 -5.14
N PHE A 61 17.37 26.89 -5.76
CA PHE A 61 17.34 26.55 -7.19
C PHE A 61 16.27 27.33 -7.96
N ASP A 62 15.58 28.28 -7.33
CA ASP A 62 14.56 29.14 -7.93
C ASP A 62 13.46 28.35 -8.66
N VAL A 63 13.10 27.18 -8.12
CA VAL A 63 12.06 26.33 -8.70
C VAL A 63 10.70 27.01 -8.59
N ALA A 64 10.02 27.14 -9.73
CA ALA A 64 8.64 27.57 -9.76
C ALA A 64 7.73 26.52 -9.11
N VAL A 65 6.95 26.97 -8.13
CA VAL A 65 5.96 26.16 -7.40
C VAL A 65 4.60 26.85 -7.48
N ALA A 66 3.54 26.12 -7.11
CA ALA A 66 2.21 26.70 -7.02
C ALA A 66 2.18 27.97 -6.13
N PRO A 67 1.26 28.91 -6.37
CA PRO A 67 1.17 30.14 -5.58
C PRO A 67 1.07 29.86 -4.07
N PRO A 68 1.68 30.68 -3.20
CA PRO A 68 1.70 30.44 -1.75
C PRO A 68 0.32 30.27 -1.12
N GLU A 69 -0.70 30.97 -1.63
CA GLU A 69 -2.08 30.83 -1.16
C GLU A 69 -2.64 29.43 -1.44
N ILE A 70 -2.31 28.83 -2.59
CA ILE A 70 -2.72 27.48 -2.95
C ILE A 70 -1.94 26.44 -2.15
N LEU A 71 -0.64 26.66 -1.92
CA LEU A 71 0.17 25.81 -1.03
C LEU A 71 -0.40 25.82 0.40
N LEU A 72 -0.84 26.99 0.88
CA LEU A 72 -1.51 27.13 2.16
C LEU A 72 -2.83 26.35 2.20
N GLN A 73 -3.66 26.45 1.16
CA GLN A 73 -4.90 25.68 1.04
C GLN A 73 -4.63 24.17 1.04
N ALA A 74 -3.57 23.70 0.38
CA ALA A 74 -3.19 22.29 0.38
C ALA A 74 -2.81 21.81 1.79
N LEU A 75 -1.96 22.57 2.51
CA LEU A 75 -1.57 22.25 3.89
C LEU A 75 -2.78 22.24 4.84
N LEU A 76 -3.64 23.26 4.77
CA LEU A 76 -4.84 23.35 5.59
C LEU A 76 -5.83 22.23 5.27
N SER A 77 -6.05 21.93 3.98
CA SER A 77 -6.92 20.83 3.55
C SER A 77 -6.41 19.48 4.09
N ALA A 78 -5.09 19.25 4.05
CA ALA A 78 -4.49 18.05 4.62
C ALA A 78 -4.62 17.98 6.15
N ALA A 79 -4.40 19.09 6.85
CA ALA A 79 -4.57 19.16 8.31
C ALA A 79 -6.03 18.93 8.73
N CYS A 80 -6.99 19.59 8.05
CA CYS A 80 -8.42 19.42 8.28
C CYS A 80 -8.87 17.99 7.97
N PHE A 81 -8.42 17.41 6.85
CA PHE A 81 -8.69 16.01 6.51
C PHE A 81 -8.25 15.09 7.66
N TYR A 82 -7.01 15.26 8.15
CA TYR A 82 -6.51 14.42 9.23
C TYR A 82 -7.30 14.61 10.53
N ALA A 83 -7.68 15.84 10.88
CA ALA A 83 -8.47 16.11 12.07
C ALA A 83 -9.84 15.38 12.02
N VAL A 84 -10.57 15.49 10.90
CA VAL A 84 -11.85 14.79 10.71
C VAL A 84 -11.67 13.27 10.70
N TYR A 85 -10.63 12.78 10.04
CA TYR A 85 -10.23 11.38 10.03
C TYR A 85 -10.00 10.87 11.46
N TYR A 86 -9.21 11.59 12.26
CA TYR A 86 -8.84 11.18 13.62
C TYR A 86 -10.04 11.18 14.56
N VAL A 87 -10.90 12.19 14.46
CA VAL A 87 -12.17 12.24 15.21
C VAL A 87 -13.05 11.04 14.83
N THR A 88 -13.17 10.71 13.54
CA THR A 88 -13.94 9.54 13.08
C THR A 88 -13.34 8.22 13.59
N TYR A 89 -12.01 8.10 13.55
CA TYR A 89 -11.30 6.95 14.07
C TYR A 89 -11.52 6.77 15.58
N LYS A 90 -11.55 7.86 16.36
CA LYS A 90 -11.75 7.81 17.81
C LYS A 90 -13.21 7.73 18.26
N THR A 91 -14.14 8.28 17.50
CA THR A 91 -15.57 8.26 17.83
C THR A 91 -16.08 6.82 17.87
N ARG A 92 -16.74 6.45 18.96
CA ARG A 92 -17.22 5.08 19.16
C ARG A 92 -18.60 4.91 18.53
N LEU A 93 -18.66 4.22 17.39
CA LEU A 93 -19.93 3.92 16.71
C LEU A 93 -20.73 2.79 17.38
N ARG A 94 -20.12 2.01 18.28
CA ARG A 94 -20.77 0.89 18.96
C ARG A 94 -20.46 0.89 20.45
N ARG A 95 -21.49 0.79 21.29
CA ARG A 95 -21.35 0.63 22.75
C ARG A 95 -20.58 -0.67 23.02
N ARG A 96 -19.64 -0.64 23.98
CA ARG A 96 -18.89 -1.83 24.41
C ARG A 96 -19.86 -2.79 25.09
N THR A 97 -20.53 -3.64 24.31
CA THR A 97 -21.24 -4.78 24.87
C THR A 97 -20.17 -5.70 25.45
N ALA A 98 -20.32 -6.06 26.73
CA ALA A 98 -19.44 -7.01 27.41
C ALA A 98 -19.13 -8.19 26.48
N GLU A 99 -17.86 -8.61 26.44
CA GLU A 99 -17.34 -9.64 25.55
C GLU A 99 -18.06 -10.97 25.80
N ARG A 100 -19.23 -11.14 25.17
CA ARG A 100 -19.85 -12.46 25.05
C ARG A 100 -18.92 -13.27 24.15
N PRO A 101 -18.53 -14.49 24.53
CA PRO A 101 -17.74 -15.36 23.67
C PRO A 101 -18.53 -15.55 22.38
N ARG A 102 -18.09 -14.86 21.32
CA ARG A 102 -18.70 -15.01 19.99
C ARG A 102 -18.35 -16.39 19.51
N LYS A 103 -19.36 -17.19 19.17
CA LYS A 103 -19.14 -18.44 18.43
C LYS A 103 -18.25 -18.11 17.22
N PRO A 104 -17.13 -18.81 17.02
CA PRO A 104 -16.27 -18.54 15.87
C PRO A 104 -17.08 -18.81 14.61
N LEU A 105 -17.34 -17.77 13.81
CA LEU A 105 -18.06 -17.88 12.53
C LEU A 105 -17.40 -18.89 11.60
N PHE A 106 -16.08 -19.02 11.71
CA PHE A 106 -15.30 -20.01 11.00
C PHE A 106 -14.02 -20.39 11.77
N THR A 107 -13.60 -21.65 11.69
CA THR A 107 -12.41 -22.23 12.34
C THR A 107 -11.45 -22.80 11.30
N ILE A 108 -10.16 -22.43 11.37
CA ILE A 108 -9.17 -22.90 10.39
C ILE A 108 -8.32 -24.01 11.01
N ASN A 109 -8.22 -25.13 10.32
CA ASN A 109 -7.36 -26.25 10.67
C ASN A 109 -5.97 -26.12 10.02
N ARG A 110 -5.02 -26.97 10.48
CA ARG A 110 -3.67 -27.02 9.92
C ARG A 110 -3.64 -27.22 8.41
N VAL A 111 -4.43 -28.17 7.93
CA VAL A 111 -4.49 -28.52 6.51
C VAL A 111 -5.06 -27.36 5.71
N GLU A 112 -6.16 -26.75 6.16
CA GLU A 112 -6.75 -25.57 5.51
C GLU A 112 -5.78 -24.39 5.43
N ALA A 113 -5.04 -24.10 6.51
CA ALA A 113 -4.01 -23.06 6.49
C ALA A 113 -2.88 -23.39 5.51
N HIS A 114 -2.47 -24.66 5.42
CA HIS A 114 -1.46 -25.07 4.45
C HIS A 114 -1.95 -25.00 3.00
N LEU A 115 -3.18 -25.47 2.73
CA LEU A 115 -3.81 -25.34 1.43
C LEU A 115 -3.95 -23.87 1.02
N THR A 116 -4.31 -22.98 1.94
CA THR A 116 -4.47 -21.56 1.64
C THR A 116 -3.19 -20.92 1.12
N TRP A 117 -2.05 -21.11 1.80
CA TRP A 117 -0.79 -20.52 1.31
C TRP A 117 -0.30 -21.19 0.03
N ILE A 118 -0.54 -22.50 -0.15
CA ILE A 118 -0.20 -23.20 -1.40
C ILE A 118 -1.00 -22.64 -2.56
N ILE A 119 -2.31 -22.43 -2.40
CA ILE A 119 -3.18 -21.87 -3.46
C ILE A 119 -2.76 -20.44 -3.79
N LEU A 120 -2.55 -19.59 -2.78
CA LEU A 120 -2.08 -18.21 -2.98
C LEU A 120 -0.74 -18.17 -3.73
N MET A 121 0.20 -19.03 -3.33
CA MET A 121 1.50 -19.17 -4.00
C MET A 121 1.33 -19.69 -5.44
N ALA A 122 0.49 -20.69 -5.65
CA ALA A 122 0.23 -21.27 -6.97
C ALA A 122 -0.37 -20.22 -7.92
N ILE A 123 -1.34 -19.43 -7.47
CA ILE A 123 -1.90 -18.32 -8.25
C ILE A 123 -0.80 -17.35 -8.69
N ALA A 124 0.09 -16.95 -7.77
CA ALA A 124 1.17 -16.04 -8.10
C ALA A 124 2.17 -16.66 -9.10
N LEU A 125 2.62 -17.90 -8.86
CA LEU A 125 3.60 -18.59 -9.71
C LEU A 125 3.03 -18.92 -11.10
N VAL A 126 1.81 -19.43 -11.18
CA VAL A 126 1.12 -19.72 -12.45
C VAL A 126 0.90 -18.43 -13.23
N SER A 127 0.50 -17.34 -12.57
CA SER A 127 0.34 -16.05 -13.23
C SER A 127 1.66 -15.52 -13.80
N VAL A 128 2.76 -15.63 -13.05
CA VAL A 128 4.10 -15.26 -13.53
C VAL A 128 4.51 -16.15 -14.71
N GLY A 129 4.27 -17.46 -14.61
CA GLY A 129 4.57 -18.41 -15.68
C GLY A 129 3.81 -18.12 -16.97
N ILE A 130 2.50 -17.89 -16.89
CA ILE A 130 1.67 -17.50 -18.04
C ILE A 130 2.16 -16.18 -18.64
N PHE A 131 2.41 -15.16 -17.81
CA PHE A 131 2.91 -13.87 -18.29
C PHE A 131 4.27 -14.02 -18.99
N PHE A 132 5.16 -14.84 -18.45
CA PHE A 132 6.46 -15.15 -19.04
C PHE A 132 6.32 -15.90 -20.38
N MET A 133 5.43 -16.88 -20.49
CA MET A 133 5.18 -17.60 -21.73
C MET A 133 4.68 -16.69 -22.85
N HIS A 134 3.88 -15.68 -22.51
CA HIS A 134 3.36 -14.73 -23.49
C HIS A 134 4.36 -13.65 -23.92
N ASN A 135 5.23 -13.20 -23.02
CA ASN A 135 6.03 -11.97 -23.25
C ASN A 135 7.55 -12.18 -23.18
N GLY A 136 8.02 -13.29 -22.62
CA GLY A 136 9.43 -13.53 -22.31
C GLY A 136 9.97 -12.59 -21.22
N PHE A 137 11.29 -12.34 -21.22
CA PHE A 137 11.91 -11.37 -20.31
C PHE A 137 11.84 -9.96 -20.89
N LEU A 138 10.86 -9.18 -20.42
CA LEU A 138 10.68 -7.80 -20.90
C LEU A 138 11.84 -6.87 -20.54
N LEU A 139 12.57 -7.14 -19.45
CA LEU A 139 13.70 -6.31 -19.02
C LEU A 139 14.80 -6.19 -20.08
N PHE A 140 15.02 -7.23 -20.88
CA PHE A 140 16.05 -7.25 -21.92
C PHE A 140 15.53 -6.76 -23.29
N ARG A 141 14.21 -6.54 -23.41
CA ARG A 141 13.55 -6.19 -24.68
C ARG A 141 13.09 -4.73 -24.73
N LEU A 142 12.73 -4.14 -23.60
CA LEU A 142 12.18 -2.79 -23.52
C LEU A 142 13.29 -1.75 -23.35
N GLN A 143 13.29 -0.71 -24.20
CA GLN A 143 14.21 0.42 -24.06
C GLN A 143 13.64 1.55 -23.19
N SER A 144 12.32 1.61 -22.97
CA SER A 144 11.68 2.60 -22.08
C SER A 144 10.54 2.03 -21.22
N TYR A 145 10.31 2.61 -20.03
CA TYR A 145 9.30 2.13 -19.07
C TYR A 145 7.85 2.29 -19.58
N SER A 146 7.59 3.28 -20.44
CA SER A 146 6.27 3.50 -21.05
C SER A 146 5.86 2.37 -22.00
N GLN A 147 6.83 1.65 -22.59
CA GLN A 147 6.56 0.48 -23.44
C GLN A 147 6.00 -0.72 -22.63
N ILE A 148 6.08 -0.71 -21.30
CA ILE A 148 5.43 -1.72 -20.45
C ILE A 148 3.89 -1.67 -20.58
N PHE A 149 3.35 -0.55 -21.06
CA PHE A 149 1.93 -0.30 -21.31
C PHE A 149 1.59 -0.25 -22.80
N SER A 150 2.52 -0.57 -23.71
CA SER A 150 2.22 -0.68 -25.13
C SER A 150 1.35 -1.91 -25.40
N SER A 151 0.66 -1.91 -26.54
CA SER A 151 -0.13 -3.05 -27.02
C SER A 151 0.69 -4.32 -27.28
N GLU A 152 2.02 -4.23 -27.22
CA GLU A 152 2.94 -5.36 -27.41
C GLU A 152 3.04 -6.26 -26.16
N VAL A 153 2.64 -5.76 -24.99
CA VAL A 153 2.67 -6.53 -23.73
C VAL A 153 1.28 -7.08 -23.40
N SER A 154 1.12 -8.38 -23.55
CA SER A 154 -0.14 -9.07 -23.25
C SER A 154 -0.22 -9.49 -21.77
N GLY A 155 -1.42 -9.44 -21.18
CA GLY A 155 -1.63 -9.94 -19.81
C GLY A 155 -1.18 -9.01 -18.68
N VAL A 156 -1.19 -7.68 -18.88
CA VAL A 156 -0.83 -6.69 -17.85
C VAL A 156 -1.62 -6.87 -16.54
N ALA A 157 -2.87 -7.33 -16.63
CA ALA A 157 -3.71 -7.64 -15.46
C ALA A 157 -3.12 -8.75 -14.58
N LEU A 158 -2.38 -9.72 -15.15
CA LEU A 158 -1.76 -10.81 -14.39
C LEU A 158 -0.74 -10.29 -13.37
N LYS A 159 -0.13 -9.13 -13.61
CA LYS A 159 0.83 -8.51 -12.67
C LYS A 159 0.24 -8.30 -11.29
N ARG A 160 -1.08 -8.04 -11.20
CA ARG A 160 -1.78 -7.85 -9.91
C ARG A 160 -1.86 -9.15 -9.10
N PHE A 161 -1.78 -10.31 -9.74
CA PHE A 161 -1.78 -11.60 -9.05
C PHE A 161 -0.41 -11.96 -8.45
N PHE A 162 0.67 -11.32 -8.91
CA PHE A 162 2.01 -11.58 -8.39
C PHE A 162 2.12 -11.19 -6.92
N TYR A 163 1.36 -10.17 -6.51
CA TYR A 163 1.32 -9.70 -5.12
C TYR A 163 0.82 -10.78 -4.15
N PHE A 164 0.09 -11.82 -4.58
CA PHE A 164 -0.38 -12.91 -3.68
C PHE A 164 0.73 -13.85 -3.20
N PHE A 165 1.94 -13.76 -3.76
CA PHE A 165 3.10 -14.46 -3.21
C PHE A 165 3.45 -13.96 -1.80
N ILE A 166 3.29 -12.65 -1.56
CA ILE A 166 3.58 -12.03 -0.26
C ILE A 166 2.66 -12.55 0.86
N PRO A 167 1.31 -12.50 0.75
CA PRO A 167 0.42 -13.08 1.75
C PRO A 167 0.62 -14.59 1.89
N ALA A 168 0.96 -15.33 0.82
CA ALA A 168 1.30 -16.75 0.94
C ALA A 168 2.49 -16.96 1.90
N MET A 169 3.59 -16.23 1.69
CA MET A 169 4.75 -16.30 2.58
C MET A 169 4.48 -15.74 3.97
N LEU A 170 3.58 -14.76 4.11
CA LEU A 170 3.13 -14.27 5.42
C LEU A 170 2.39 -15.35 6.20
N VAL A 171 1.56 -16.18 5.56
CA VAL A 171 0.95 -17.33 6.25
C VAL A 171 2.05 -18.25 6.77
N VAL A 172 3.05 -18.60 5.95
CA VAL A 172 4.19 -19.44 6.37
C VAL A 172 4.93 -18.82 7.56
N TYR A 173 5.19 -17.51 7.52
CA TYR A 173 5.81 -16.78 8.63
C TYR A 173 4.96 -16.83 9.90
N PHE A 174 3.68 -16.46 9.85
CA PHE A 174 2.81 -16.44 11.02
C PHE A 174 2.52 -17.84 11.58
N LEU A 175 2.73 -18.89 10.79
CA LEU A 175 2.70 -20.26 11.27
C LEU A 175 3.91 -20.66 12.09
N ARG A 176 5.11 -20.06 11.95
CA ARG A 176 6.32 -20.46 12.70
C ARG A 176 7.01 -19.36 13.52
N GLN A 177 6.70 -18.08 13.28
CA GLN A 177 7.02 -16.88 14.08
C GLN A 177 8.44 -16.81 14.70
N ASP A 178 9.42 -17.47 14.12
CA ASP A 178 10.81 -17.48 14.56
C ASP A 178 11.69 -16.63 13.63
N SER A 179 12.90 -16.30 14.08
CA SER A 179 13.84 -15.47 13.31
C SER A 179 14.24 -16.13 11.99
N LYS A 180 14.23 -17.47 11.93
CA LYS A 180 14.49 -18.23 10.70
C LYS A 180 13.36 -18.07 9.69
N ALA A 181 12.09 -18.18 10.09
CA ALA A 181 10.96 -17.93 9.20
C ALA A 181 10.89 -16.46 8.75
N TRP A 182 11.33 -15.52 9.58
CA TRP A 182 11.42 -14.11 9.22
C TRP A 182 12.46 -13.84 8.12
N LEU A 183 13.65 -14.42 8.26
CA LEU A 183 14.67 -14.34 7.22
C LEU A 183 14.24 -15.11 5.96
N PHE A 184 13.61 -16.28 6.11
CA PHE A 184 13.06 -17.03 5.00
C PHE A 184 11.99 -16.23 4.24
N PHE A 185 11.12 -15.51 4.96
CA PHE A 185 10.16 -14.58 4.36
C PHE A 185 10.88 -13.54 3.49
N LEU A 186 11.93 -12.90 4.00
CA LEU A 186 12.69 -11.92 3.23
C LEU A 186 13.32 -12.55 1.97
N VAL A 187 14.07 -13.64 2.13
CA VAL A 187 14.79 -14.27 1.01
C VAL A 187 13.84 -14.75 -0.07
N SER A 188 12.75 -15.44 0.31
CA SER A 188 11.77 -15.96 -0.66
C SER A 188 11.04 -14.83 -1.40
N THR A 189 10.59 -13.79 -0.69
CA THR A 189 9.85 -12.69 -1.31
C THR A 189 10.74 -11.75 -2.13
N VAL A 190 11.99 -11.52 -1.72
CA VAL A 190 12.97 -10.77 -2.52
C VAL A 190 13.37 -11.55 -3.76
N ALA A 191 13.61 -12.86 -3.66
CA ALA A 191 13.91 -13.71 -4.83
C ALA A 191 12.75 -13.68 -5.84
N PHE A 192 11.51 -13.82 -5.38
CA PHE A 192 10.32 -13.67 -6.22
C PHE A 192 10.19 -12.24 -6.79
N GLY A 193 10.53 -11.22 -6.00
CA GLY A 193 10.59 -9.83 -6.42
C GLY A 193 11.61 -9.59 -7.55
N LEU A 194 12.79 -10.20 -7.47
CA LEU A 194 13.82 -10.14 -8.52
C LEU A 194 13.38 -10.88 -9.79
N LEU A 195 12.77 -12.06 -9.64
CA LEU A 195 12.20 -12.79 -10.77
C LEU A 195 11.14 -11.95 -11.51
N THR A 196 10.20 -11.38 -10.77
CA THR A 196 9.16 -10.52 -11.35
C THR A 196 9.74 -9.22 -11.92
N TYR A 197 10.79 -8.66 -11.32
CA TYR A 197 11.51 -7.52 -11.88
C TYR A 197 12.07 -7.82 -13.27
N MET A 198 12.69 -8.99 -13.46
CA MET A 198 13.23 -9.43 -14.76
C MET A 198 12.14 -9.69 -15.80
N ILE A 199 11.04 -10.33 -15.38
CA ILE A 199 9.95 -10.71 -16.28
C ILE A 199 9.12 -9.50 -16.71
N VAL A 200 8.82 -8.58 -15.80
CA VAL A 200 7.91 -7.45 -16.04
C VAL A 200 8.61 -6.23 -16.66
N GLY A 201 9.95 -6.18 -16.64
CA GLY A 201 10.70 -5.07 -17.22
C GLY A 201 11.03 -3.97 -16.21
N GLY A 202 11.37 -4.33 -14.98
CA GLY A 202 11.98 -3.41 -14.02
C GLY A 202 11.05 -2.82 -12.96
N THR A 203 9.91 -3.46 -12.68
CA THR A 203 9.00 -3.03 -11.60
C THR A 203 9.56 -3.40 -10.23
N ARG A 204 9.92 -2.38 -9.44
CA ARG A 204 10.50 -2.54 -8.09
C ARG A 204 9.48 -2.75 -6.97
N ALA A 205 8.18 -2.63 -7.28
CA ALA A 205 7.11 -2.63 -6.29
C ALA A 205 7.11 -3.88 -5.39
N ASN A 206 7.22 -5.08 -5.96
CA ASN A 206 7.21 -6.34 -5.20
C ASN A 206 8.33 -6.40 -4.15
N ILE A 207 9.54 -5.98 -4.52
CA ILE A 207 10.72 -5.96 -3.64
C ILE A 207 10.52 -4.94 -2.51
N ILE A 208 10.04 -3.73 -2.85
CA ILE A 208 9.81 -2.66 -1.88
C ILE A 208 8.75 -3.08 -0.85
N ILE A 209 7.64 -3.69 -1.32
CA ILE A 209 6.57 -4.16 -0.43
C ILE A 209 7.07 -5.25 0.51
N ALA A 210 7.77 -6.24 -0.03
CA ALA A 210 8.34 -7.33 0.76
C ALA A 210 9.29 -6.81 1.85
N PHE A 211 10.19 -5.89 1.47
CA PHE A 211 11.13 -5.28 2.40
C PHE A 211 10.45 -4.43 3.47
N ALA A 212 9.45 -3.61 3.09
CA ALA A 212 8.68 -2.82 4.04
C ALA A 212 7.98 -3.71 5.08
N ILE A 213 7.30 -4.76 4.63
CA ILE A 213 6.61 -5.72 5.51
C ILE A 213 7.61 -6.45 6.43
N PHE A 214 8.78 -6.84 5.91
CA PHE A 214 9.85 -7.44 6.71
C PHE A 214 10.29 -6.52 7.85
N LEU A 215 10.52 -5.23 7.57
CA LEU A 215 10.88 -4.23 8.58
C LEU A 215 9.76 -4.04 9.62
N PHE A 216 8.50 -3.96 9.18
CA PHE A 216 7.35 -3.85 10.09
C PHE A 216 7.23 -5.04 11.03
N ILE A 217 7.37 -6.25 10.51
CA ILE A 217 7.40 -7.48 11.33
C ILE A 217 8.54 -7.41 12.35
N GLY A 218 9.72 -6.97 11.92
CA GLY A 218 10.89 -6.83 12.80
C GLY A 218 10.66 -5.85 13.96
N ILE A 219 9.98 -4.73 13.71
CA ILE A 219 9.63 -3.74 14.76
C ILE A 219 8.63 -4.32 15.75
N ILE A 220 7.59 -5.00 15.25
CA ILE A 220 6.55 -5.59 16.10
C ILE A 220 7.13 -6.69 17.00
N ARG A 221 8.09 -7.46 16.49
CA ARG A 221 8.82 -8.49 17.26
C ARG A 221 9.93 -7.94 18.14
N GLY A 222 10.30 -6.67 17.99
CA GLY A 222 11.39 -6.04 18.72
C GLY A 222 12.79 -6.45 18.26
N TRP A 223 12.93 -7.07 17.09
CA TRP A 223 14.23 -7.39 16.47
C TRP A 223 14.86 -6.19 15.78
N ILE A 224 14.05 -5.23 15.34
CA ILE A 224 14.50 -4.00 14.68
C ILE A 224 14.10 -2.81 15.57
N SER A 225 15.07 -1.94 15.84
CA SER A 225 14.82 -0.67 16.53
C SER A 225 14.32 0.41 15.56
N LEU A 226 13.67 1.45 16.09
CA LEU A 226 13.25 2.62 15.29
C LEU A 226 14.44 3.31 14.59
N TRP A 227 15.63 3.31 15.22
CA TRP A 227 16.84 3.86 14.61
C TRP A 227 17.34 3.05 13.42
N MET A 228 17.25 1.72 13.48
CA MET A 228 17.56 0.86 12.34
C MET A 228 16.58 1.10 11.19
N LEU A 229 15.28 1.34 11.48
CA LEU A 229 14.31 1.72 10.47
C LEU A 229 14.68 3.07 9.83
N ALA A 230 15.03 4.07 10.64
CA ALA A 230 15.44 5.39 10.14
C ALA A 230 16.69 5.28 9.25
N ALA A 231 17.71 4.54 9.69
CA ALA A 231 18.92 4.29 8.92
C ALA A 231 18.63 3.53 7.62
N ALA A 232 17.81 2.48 7.67
CA ALA A 232 17.38 1.75 6.48
C ALA A 232 16.57 2.63 5.51
N GLY A 233 15.76 3.55 6.04
CA GLY A 233 15.03 4.55 5.25
C GLY A 233 15.97 5.51 4.53
N VAL A 234 16.94 6.08 5.23
CA VAL A 234 17.96 6.99 4.65
C VAL A 234 18.79 6.25 3.59
N LEU A 235 19.29 5.05 3.90
CA LEU A 235 20.02 4.22 2.94
C LEU A 235 19.14 3.85 1.74
N GLY A 236 17.86 3.59 1.94
CA GLY A 236 16.90 3.32 0.89
C GLY A 236 16.70 4.52 -0.05
N ILE A 237 16.60 5.73 0.48
CA ILE A 237 16.49 6.97 -0.30
C ILE A 237 17.77 7.18 -1.13
N VAL A 238 18.95 7.08 -0.50
CA VAL A 238 20.24 7.23 -1.18
C VAL A 238 20.44 6.16 -2.25
N GLY A 239 20.11 4.90 -1.94
CA GLY A 239 20.20 3.79 -2.89
C GLY A 239 19.23 3.94 -4.07
N MET A 240 18.00 4.39 -3.83
CA MET A 240 17.03 4.68 -4.89
C MET A 240 17.51 5.82 -5.80
N PHE A 241 18.11 6.86 -5.24
CA PHE A 241 18.70 7.96 -6.01
C PHE A 241 19.88 7.48 -6.86
N TRP A 242 20.80 6.70 -6.29
CA TRP A 242 21.93 6.18 -7.04
C TRP A 242 21.50 5.27 -8.20
N LEU A 243 20.50 4.41 -7.97
CA LEU A 243 19.89 3.60 -9.04
C LEU A 243 19.21 4.46 -10.10
N ALA A 244 18.58 5.59 -9.73
CA ALA A 244 17.99 6.52 -10.68
C ALA A 244 19.05 7.18 -11.56
N LEU A 245 20.15 7.69 -10.98
CA LEU A 245 21.28 8.25 -11.72
C LEU A 245 21.83 7.26 -12.74
N LYS A 246 22.11 6.03 -12.29
CA LYS A 246 22.63 4.96 -13.15
C LYS A 246 21.65 4.55 -14.25
N ARG A 247 20.35 4.53 -13.95
CA ARG A 247 19.31 4.15 -14.92
C ARG A 247 19.09 5.21 -16.00
N TYR A 248 19.13 6.49 -15.63
CA TYR A 248 18.92 7.60 -16.56
C TYR A 248 20.22 8.07 -17.23
N GLY A 249 21.36 7.41 -16.95
CA GLY A 249 22.66 7.78 -17.52
C GLY A 249 23.09 9.21 -17.16
N MET A 250 22.53 9.77 -16.08
CA MET A 250 22.76 11.16 -15.71
C MET A 250 24.09 11.27 -14.97
N ASN A 251 25.12 11.81 -15.64
CA ASN A 251 26.40 12.16 -15.04
C ASN A 251 26.29 13.52 -14.35
N VAL A 252 25.47 13.57 -13.29
CA VAL A 252 25.20 14.80 -12.55
C VAL A 252 26.23 14.98 -11.46
N SER A 253 26.79 16.18 -11.33
CA SER A 253 27.77 16.51 -10.28
C SER A 253 27.44 17.84 -9.61
N GLY A 254 27.86 17.99 -8.34
CA GLY A 254 27.64 19.21 -7.58
C GLY A 254 26.17 19.57 -7.37
N ASP A 255 25.81 20.81 -7.69
CA ASP A 255 24.48 21.39 -7.42
C ASP A 255 23.36 20.73 -8.21
N GLU A 256 23.62 20.30 -9.45
CA GLU A 256 22.62 19.63 -10.30
C GLU A 256 22.26 18.24 -9.75
N ALA A 257 23.23 17.54 -9.14
CA ALA A 257 22.98 16.26 -8.48
C ALA A 257 22.12 16.45 -7.22
N PHE A 258 22.39 17.51 -6.46
CA PHE A 258 21.62 17.85 -5.28
C PHE A 258 20.18 18.29 -5.63
N TYR A 259 20.02 19.10 -6.68
CA TYR A 259 18.72 19.44 -7.25
C TYR A 259 17.91 18.19 -7.61
N THR A 260 18.52 17.30 -8.41
CA THR A 260 17.89 16.06 -8.88
C THR A 260 17.52 15.15 -7.72
N PHE A 261 18.39 15.07 -6.69
CA PHE A 261 18.12 14.31 -5.48
C PHE A 261 16.88 14.84 -4.75
N LEU A 262 16.82 16.15 -4.51
CA LEU A 262 15.69 16.78 -3.80
C LEU A 262 14.39 16.62 -4.58
N TYR A 263 14.41 16.90 -5.88
CA TYR A 263 13.25 16.81 -6.77
C TYR A 263 12.70 15.38 -6.82
N LEU A 264 13.56 14.39 -7.12
CA LEU A 264 13.12 12.99 -7.17
C LEU A 264 12.69 12.47 -5.81
N THR A 265 13.36 12.85 -4.73
CA THR A 265 12.99 12.42 -3.37
C THR A 265 11.63 12.96 -2.97
N ARG A 266 11.36 14.24 -3.25
CA ARG A 266 10.05 14.88 -3.01
C ARG A 266 8.96 14.12 -3.76
N ASP A 267 9.08 14.00 -5.09
CA ASP A 267 8.02 13.39 -5.90
C ASP A 267 7.85 11.89 -5.60
N THR A 268 8.94 11.21 -5.23
CA THR A 268 8.92 9.78 -4.91
C THR A 268 8.35 9.47 -3.54
N PHE A 269 8.47 10.32 -2.53
CA PHE A 269 8.02 10.01 -1.17
C PHE A 269 6.88 10.91 -0.68
N SER A 270 6.86 12.17 -1.11
CA SER A 270 5.87 13.18 -0.71
C SER A 270 5.37 13.98 -1.93
N PRO A 271 4.47 13.40 -2.74
CA PRO A 271 3.82 14.11 -3.85
C PRO A 271 2.78 15.13 -3.36
N TRP A 272 3.09 15.90 -2.31
CA TRP A 272 2.17 16.83 -1.65
C TRP A 272 1.79 18.00 -2.56
N GLU A 273 2.72 18.43 -3.43
CA GLU A 273 2.52 19.53 -4.37
C GLU A 273 1.47 19.20 -5.44
N ASN A 274 1.23 17.91 -5.72
CA ASN A 274 0.17 17.51 -6.66
C ASN A 274 -1.21 17.95 -6.19
N LEU A 275 -1.46 17.97 -4.88
CA LEU A 275 -2.69 18.54 -4.33
C LEU A 275 -2.78 20.04 -4.60
N ALA A 276 -1.67 20.77 -4.44
CA ALA A 276 -1.63 22.20 -4.72
C ALA A 276 -1.83 22.50 -6.21
N LEU A 277 -1.18 21.75 -7.11
CA LEU A 277 -1.38 21.89 -8.56
C LEU A 277 -2.82 21.60 -8.98
N LEU A 278 -3.46 20.63 -8.33
CA LEU A 278 -4.86 20.31 -8.56
C LEU A 278 -5.79 21.43 -8.08
N LEU A 279 -5.53 21.98 -6.88
CA LEU A 279 -6.29 23.13 -6.36
C LEU A 279 -6.06 24.41 -7.18
N GLN A 280 -4.86 24.60 -7.73
CA GLN A 280 -4.56 25.71 -8.64
C GLN A 280 -5.42 25.64 -9.91
N ASN A 281 -5.66 24.44 -10.42
CA ASN A 281 -6.46 24.18 -11.60
C ASN A 281 -7.91 23.81 -11.26
N TYR A 282 -8.41 24.15 -10.06
CA TYR A 282 -9.72 23.69 -9.58
C TYR A 282 -10.89 24.06 -10.51
N HIS A 283 -10.79 25.20 -11.19
CA HIS A 283 -11.79 25.68 -12.15
C HIS A 283 -11.84 24.86 -13.44
N ASN A 284 -10.78 24.12 -13.76
CA ASN A 284 -10.72 23.23 -14.92
C ASN A 284 -11.20 21.80 -14.60
N ILE A 285 -11.58 21.53 -13.35
CA ILE A 285 -12.00 20.20 -12.91
C ILE A 285 -13.49 20.01 -13.19
N GLU A 286 -13.77 19.08 -14.10
CA GLU A 286 -15.08 18.46 -14.23
C GLU A 286 -15.20 17.31 -13.23
N PHE A 287 -16.09 17.47 -12.24
CA PHE A 287 -16.27 16.47 -11.19
C PHE A 287 -16.71 15.12 -11.75
N GLN A 288 -15.91 14.09 -11.50
CA GLN A 288 -16.11 12.76 -12.08
C GLN A 288 -17.10 11.90 -11.26
N GLY A 289 -17.59 12.39 -10.12
CA GLY A 289 -18.40 11.60 -9.19
C GLY A 289 -17.65 10.36 -8.70
N LEU A 290 -18.37 9.24 -8.54
CA LEU A 290 -17.77 7.94 -8.19
C LEU A 290 -17.25 7.16 -9.40
N ALA A 291 -17.32 7.73 -10.61
CA ALA A 291 -16.91 7.04 -11.84
C ALA A 291 -15.44 6.58 -11.82
N PRO A 292 -14.46 7.33 -11.27
CA PRO A 292 -13.07 6.86 -11.22
C PRO A 292 -12.91 5.54 -10.46
N ILE A 293 -13.69 5.32 -9.40
CA ILE A 293 -13.69 4.05 -8.65
C ILE A 293 -14.12 2.89 -9.56
N VAL A 294 -15.25 3.06 -10.27
CA VAL A 294 -15.79 2.04 -11.16
C VAL A 294 -14.85 1.78 -12.35
N ARG A 295 -14.32 2.85 -12.95
CA ARG A 295 -13.38 2.77 -14.07
C ARG A 295 -12.11 2.03 -13.66
N ASP A 296 -11.60 2.20 -12.44
CA ASP A 296 -10.39 1.50 -12.00
C ASP A 296 -10.58 -0.03 -11.92
N PHE A 297 -11.83 -0.52 -11.80
CA PHE A 297 -12.14 -1.95 -11.95
C PHE A 297 -12.03 -2.47 -13.38
N TYR A 298 -12.08 -1.59 -14.39
CA TYR A 298 -11.98 -2.02 -15.78
C TYR A 298 -10.68 -2.78 -16.01
N VAL A 299 -9.60 -2.41 -15.31
CA VAL A 299 -8.31 -3.11 -15.35
C VAL A 299 -8.41 -4.62 -15.12
N PHE A 300 -9.40 -5.08 -14.36
CA PHE A 300 -9.62 -6.50 -14.08
C PHE A 300 -10.45 -7.24 -15.15
N ILE A 301 -11.12 -6.53 -16.06
CA ILE A 301 -11.95 -7.13 -17.11
C ILE A 301 -11.05 -7.47 -18.31
N PRO A 302 -10.88 -8.76 -18.67
CA PRO A 302 -10.06 -9.14 -19.81
C PRO A 302 -10.64 -8.63 -21.14
N SER A 303 -9.78 -8.33 -22.11
CA SER A 303 -10.21 -7.83 -23.42
C SER A 303 -11.06 -8.83 -24.22
N TRP A 304 -10.95 -10.13 -23.96
CA TRP A 304 -11.84 -11.12 -24.59
C TRP A 304 -13.27 -11.07 -24.04
N LEU A 305 -13.45 -10.64 -22.77
CA LEU A 305 -14.76 -10.49 -22.14
C LEU A 305 -15.38 -9.13 -22.50
N TRP A 306 -14.56 -8.10 -22.73
CA TRP A 306 -15.00 -6.79 -23.22
C TRP A 306 -14.07 -6.27 -24.33
N PRO A 307 -14.34 -6.62 -25.60
CA PRO A 307 -13.49 -6.25 -26.74
C PRO A 307 -13.39 -4.74 -26.98
N GLY A 308 -14.48 -3.99 -26.74
CA GLY A 308 -14.54 -2.53 -26.88
C GLY A 308 -14.07 -1.75 -25.64
N ARG A 309 -13.36 -2.41 -24.70
CA ARG A 309 -12.88 -1.76 -23.48
C ARG A 309 -11.87 -0.66 -23.82
N PRO A 310 -11.94 0.54 -23.19
CA PRO A 310 -10.92 1.57 -23.33
C PRO A 310 -9.54 1.02 -22.95
N SER A 311 -8.55 1.20 -23.84
CA SER A 311 -7.16 0.77 -23.62
C SER A 311 -6.54 1.50 -22.43
N ILE A 312 -6.93 2.77 -22.23
CA ILE A 312 -6.50 3.56 -21.08
C ILE A 312 -7.72 3.96 -20.25
N VAL A 313 -7.64 3.64 -18.97
CA VAL A 313 -8.71 3.83 -18.01
C VAL A 313 -8.59 5.23 -17.40
N LEU A 314 -9.61 6.06 -17.56
CA LEU A 314 -9.66 7.40 -16.96
C LEU A 314 -9.98 7.31 -15.45
N ASN A 315 -9.02 6.85 -14.66
CA ASN A 315 -9.03 6.94 -13.20
C ASN A 315 -8.55 8.32 -12.74
N SER A 316 -8.55 8.59 -11.43
CA SER A 316 -8.21 9.94 -10.93
C SER A 316 -6.78 10.36 -11.29
N ALA A 317 -5.84 9.40 -11.40
CA ALA A 317 -4.47 9.67 -11.81
C ALA A 317 -4.36 10.08 -13.27
N ASN A 318 -4.98 9.33 -14.18
CA ASN A 318 -4.98 9.66 -15.60
C ASN A 318 -5.76 10.94 -15.87
N TYR A 319 -6.91 11.14 -15.20
CA TYR A 319 -7.67 12.39 -15.28
C TYR A 319 -6.83 13.60 -14.84
N PHE A 320 -6.20 13.53 -13.67
CA PHE A 320 -5.35 14.61 -13.17
C PHE A 320 -4.17 14.89 -14.12
N THR A 321 -3.56 13.85 -14.68
CA THR A 321 -2.42 14.01 -15.58
C THR A 321 -2.82 14.64 -16.91
N TRP A 322 -3.93 14.18 -17.49
CA TRP A 322 -4.28 14.51 -18.88
C TRP A 322 -5.19 15.72 -18.99
N GLU A 323 -6.25 15.76 -18.19
CA GLU A 323 -7.28 16.79 -18.28
C GLU A 323 -6.89 18.02 -17.46
N VAL A 324 -6.23 17.82 -16.32
CA VAL A 324 -5.87 18.94 -15.41
C VAL A 324 -4.48 19.48 -15.70
N LEU A 325 -3.47 18.62 -15.84
CA LEU A 325 -2.09 19.04 -16.11
C LEU A 325 -1.73 19.12 -17.60
N ASN A 326 -2.64 18.72 -18.50
CA ASN A 326 -2.41 18.65 -19.94
C ASN A 326 -1.11 17.91 -20.34
N ASN A 327 -0.82 16.81 -19.64
CA ASN A 327 0.41 16.05 -19.82
C ASN A 327 0.14 14.66 -20.44
N HIS A 328 0.43 14.51 -21.72
CA HIS A 328 0.18 13.27 -22.48
C HIS A 328 1.43 12.39 -22.65
N SER A 329 2.44 12.57 -21.80
CA SER A 329 3.73 11.83 -21.86
C SER A 329 3.63 10.32 -21.57
N GLY A 330 2.42 9.81 -21.29
CA GLY A 330 2.18 8.40 -20.92
C GLY A 330 2.55 8.04 -19.47
N LEU A 331 2.97 9.01 -18.66
CA LEU A 331 3.26 8.84 -17.24
C LEU A 331 2.10 9.36 -16.39
N ALA A 332 1.45 8.46 -15.65
CA ALA A 332 0.37 8.84 -14.73
C ALA A 332 0.93 9.47 -13.45
N ILE A 333 0.56 10.72 -13.18
CA ILE A 333 0.85 11.45 -11.95
C ILE A 333 -0.28 11.23 -10.96
N SER A 334 0.07 10.86 -9.73
CA SER A 334 -0.93 10.62 -8.69
C SER A 334 -1.46 11.92 -8.09
N PRO A 335 -2.78 12.12 -7.98
CA PRO A 335 -3.39 13.24 -7.28
C PRO A 335 -3.38 13.06 -5.76
N THR A 336 -2.89 11.93 -5.23
CA THR A 336 -2.93 11.52 -3.80
C THR A 336 -4.34 11.27 -3.26
N LEU A 337 -4.43 10.83 -1.99
CA LEU A 337 -5.72 10.61 -1.32
C LEU A 337 -6.67 11.80 -1.45
N ILE A 338 -6.20 13.00 -1.06
CA ILE A 338 -7.06 14.18 -1.01
C ILE A 338 -7.38 14.67 -2.42
N GLY A 339 -6.41 14.68 -3.33
CA GLY A 339 -6.67 15.10 -4.71
C GLY A 339 -7.64 14.16 -5.42
N SER A 340 -7.59 12.84 -5.17
CA SER A 340 -8.58 11.91 -5.70
C SER A 340 -10.01 12.25 -5.24
N LEU A 341 -10.19 12.69 -3.99
CA LEU A 341 -11.49 13.13 -3.47
C LEU A 341 -11.95 14.43 -4.14
N VAL A 342 -11.03 15.36 -4.38
CA VAL A 342 -11.34 16.62 -5.08
C VAL A 342 -11.75 16.37 -6.53
N VAL A 343 -11.11 15.44 -7.25
CA VAL A 343 -11.54 15.03 -8.60
C VAL A 343 -12.95 14.42 -8.59
N MET A 344 -13.29 13.65 -7.56
CA MET A 344 -14.60 12.99 -7.47
C MET A 344 -15.74 13.98 -7.19
N GLY A 345 -15.56 14.94 -6.28
CA GLY A 345 -16.66 15.82 -5.89
C GLY A 345 -16.24 17.11 -5.19
N GLY A 346 -15.04 17.60 -5.48
CA GLY A 346 -14.55 18.89 -5.01
C GLY A 346 -14.24 18.94 -3.51
N ALA A 347 -14.20 20.15 -2.96
CA ALA A 347 -13.85 20.38 -1.56
C ALA A 347 -14.78 19.67 -0.56
N LEU A 348 -16.05 19.45 -0.91
CA LEU A 348 -17.03 18.76 -0.05
C LEU A 348 -16.70 17.28 0.18
N PHE A 349 -15.99 16.65 -0.76
CA PHE A 349 -15.61 15.25 -0.66
C PHE A 349 -14.41 15.04 0.28
N ILE A 350 -13.68 16.10 0.66
CA ILE A 350 -12.57 16.03 1.61
C ILE A 350 -13.04 15.54 3.00
N PRO A 351 -14.00 16.21 3.68
CA PRO A 351 -14.48 15.72 4.99
C PRO A 351 -15.22 14.39 4.89
N LEU A 352 -15.99 14.14 3.82
CA LEU A 352 -16.67 12.86 3.60
C LEU A 352 -15.67 11.71 3.44
N GLY A 353 -14.63 11.92 2.62
CA GLY A 353 -13.54 10.97 2.43
C GLY A 353 -12.76 10.74 3.72
N ALA A 354 -12.53 11.78 4.53
CA ALA A 354 -11.88 11.64 5.83
C ALA A 354 -12.67 10.73 6.78
N ILE A 355 -14.00 10.84 6.79
CA ILE A 355 -14.88 9.94 7.55
C ILE A 355 -14.74 8.51 7.02
N VAL A 356 -14.90 8.30 5.71
CA VAL A 356 -14.80 6.97 5.09
C VAL A 356 -13.46 6.31 5.39
N VAL A 357 -12.35 7.04 5.22
CA VAL A 357 -11.00 6.55 5.55
C VAL A 357 -10.86 6.24 7.04
N GLY A 358 -11.42 7.07 7.92
CA GLY A 358 -11.45 6.81 9.36
C GLY A 358 -12.13 5.48 9.70
N LEU A 359 -13.23 5.15 9.02
CA LEU A 359 -13.93 3.88 9.18
C LEU A 359 -13.15 2.69 8.61
N ILE A 360 -12.51 2.87 7.45
CA ILE A 360 -11.66 1.84 6.83
C ILE A 360 -10.51 1.46 7.75
N ILE A 361 -9.75 2.45 8.24
CA ILE A 361 -8.60 2.19 9.11
C ILE A 361 -9.06 1.54 10.42
N LYS A 362 -10.17 2.00 11.00
CA LYS A 362 -10.79 1.39 12.18
C LYS A 362 -11.19 -0.07 11.94
N TRP A 363 -11.68 -0.40 10.74
CA TRP A 363 -12.04 -1.78 10.38
C TRP A 363 -10.80 -2.69 10.30
N PHE A 364 -9.71 -2.21 9.70
CA PHE A 364 -8.43 -2.95 9.68
C PHE A 364 -7.86 -3.15 11.09
N ASP A 365 -7.92 -2.14 11.95
CA ASP A 365 -7.49 -2.24 13.35
C ASP A 365 -8.33 -3.26 14.13
N TRP A 366 -9.64 -3.23 13.94
CA TRP A 366 -10.54 -4.24 14.52
C TRP A 366 -10.19 -5.66 14.05
N LEU A 367 -9.92 -5.84 12.76
CA LEU A 367 -9.56 -7.15 12.21
C LEU A 367 -8.20 -7.65 12.72
N TYR A 368 -7.25 -6.75 12.89
CA TYR A 368 -5.95 -7.07 13.48
C TYR A 368 -6.06 -7.44 14.96
N GLU A 369 -6.88 -6.70 15.73
CA GLU A 369 -7.16 -7.01 17.12
C GLU A 369 -7.87 -8.36 17.29
N LEU A 370 -8.76 -8.72 16.36
CA LEU A 370 -9.34 -10.07 16.30
C LEU A 370 -8.25 -11.15 16.10
N GLY A 371 -7.27 -10.90 15.23
CA GLY A 371 -6.14 -11.81 15.02
C GLY A 371 -5.28 -12.01 16.27
N ASN A 372 -5.07 -10.94 17.04
CA ASN A 372 -4.31 -10.97 18.30
C ASN A 372 -5.04 -11.74 19.42
N ARG A 373 -6.37 -11.68 19.45
CA ARG A 373 -7.21 -12.33 20.48
C ARG A 373 -7.57 -13.78 20.13
N GLU A 374 -7.32 -14.21 18.89
CA GLU A 374 -7.69 -15.53 18.41
C GLU A 374 -6.77 -16.62 19.00
N THR A 375 -7.37 -17.61 19.67
CA THR A 375 -6.63 -18.71 20.30
C THR A 375 -6.16 -19.75 19.30
N ASN A 376 -6.86 -19.90 18.16
CA ASN A 376 -6.45 -20.80 17.10
C ASN A 376 -5.30 -20.19 16.27
N ARG A 377 -4.10 -20.75 16.45
CA ARG A 377 -2.87 -20.37 15.71
C ARG A 377 -3.05 -20.28 14.19
N TYR A 378 -3.79 -21.21 13.58
CA TYR A 378 -3.96 -21.25 12.12
C TYR A 378 -4.86 -20.11 11.64
N LYS A 379 -5.95 -19.86 12.37
CA LYS A 379 -6.85 -18.75 12.06
C LYS A 379 -6.19 -17.39 12.32
N SER A 380 -5.46 -17.25 13.42
CA SER A 380 -4.65 -16.07 13.71
C SER A 380 -3.62 -15.81 12.60
N ALA A 381 -2.94 -16.86 12.10
CA ALA A 381 -1.98 -16.72 10.99
C ALA A 381 -2.62 -16.22 9.68
N ILE A 382 -3.83 -16.69 9.35
CA ILE A 382 -4.57 -16.22 8.18
C ILE A 382 -5.02 -14.77 8.34
N LEU A 383 -5.56 -14.41 9.51
CA LEU A 383 -5.98 -13.04 9.80
C LEU A 383 -4.79 -12.06 9.75
N HIS A 384 -3.67 -12.42 10.38
CA HIS A 384 -2.46 -11.60 10.30
C HIS A 384 -1.89 -11.52 8.89
N SER A 385 -1.87 -12.62 8.13
CA SER A 385 -1.43 -12.59 6.74
C SER A 385 -2.31 -11.67 5.88
N PHE A 386 -3.63 -11.72 6.07
CA PHE A 386 -4.57 -10.81 5.40
C PHE A 386 -4.27 -9.35 5.75
N CYS A 387 -4.17 -9.02 7.05
CA CYS A 387 -3.90 -7.66 7.51
C CYS A 387 -2.55 -7.14 7.00
N PHE A 388 -1.47 -7.92 7.12
CA PHE A 388 -0.15 -7.51 6.65
C PHE A 388 -0.06 -7.46 5.12
N GLY A 389 -0.77 -8.34 4.41
CA GLY A 389 -0.90 -8.27 2.95
C GLY A 389 -1.60 -6.99 2.50
N ALA A 390 -2.54 -6.48 3.30
CA ALA A 390 -3.24 -5.23 3.02
C ALA A 390 -2.44 -3.95 3.35
N ILE A 391 -1.27 -4.04 4.00
CA ILE A 391 -0.41 -2.88 4.30
C ILE A 391 -0.06 -2.11 3.03
N PHE A 392 0.24 -2.81 1.92
CA PHE A 392 0.51 -2.15 0.65
C PHE A 392 -0.69 -1.32 0.16
N ASN A 393 -1.90 -1.83 0.34
CA ASN A 393 -3.09 -1.09 -0.06
C ASN A 393 -3.23 0.20 0.75
N MET A 394 -2.81 0.27 2.01
CA MET A 394 -2.78 1.53 2.76
C MET A 394 -1.80 2.55 2.18
N ILE A 395 -0.66 2.10 1.64
CA ILE A 395 0.28 2.98 0.92
C ILE A 395 -0.41 3.55 -0.32
N VAL A 396 -1.11 2.71 -1.08
CA VAL A 396 -1.91 3.12 -2.25
C VAL A 396 -2.98 4.13 -1.85
N LEU A 397 -3.67 3.90 -0.72
CA LEU A 397 -4.70 4.81 -0.23
C LEU A 397 -4.15 6.22 -0.02
N ALA A 398 -3.04 6.35 0.71
CA ALA A 398 -2.44 7.66 0.97
C ALA A 398 -1.85 8.29 -0.30
N ARG A 399 -1.11 7.50 -1.09
CA ARG A 399 -0.26 8.00 -2.16
C ARG A 399 -0.90 8.07 -3.53
N GLU A 400 -1.77 7.13 -3.87
CA GLU A 400 -2.38 7.01 -5.20
C GLU A 400 -3.80 7.59 -5.23
N GLY A 401 -4.62 7.28 -4.22
CA GLY A 401 -6.01 7.76 -4.16
C GLY A 401 -6.98 6.74 -3.58
N LEU A 402 -8.19 7.21 -3.27
CA LEU A 402 -9.26 6.36 -2.73
C LEU A 402 -9.80 5.38 -3.78
N ASP A 403 -9.88 5.78 -5.06
CA ASP A 403 -10.30 4.91 -6.17
C ASP A 403 -9.37 3.73 -6.38
N SER A 404 -8.07 4.00 -6.52
CA SER A 404 -7.03 2.99 -6.67
C SER A 404 -6.96 2.06 -5.46
N PHE A 405 -7.26 2.57 -4.26
CA PHE A 405 -7.36 1.77 -3.05
C PHE A 405 -8.55 0.81 -3.10
N VAL A 406 -9.75 1.30 -3.39
CA VAL A 406 -10.98 0.50 -3.36
C VAL A 406 -10.87 -0.66 -4.33
N SER A 407 -10.41 -0.41 -5.56
CA SER A 407 -10.26 -1.46 -6.57
C SER A 407 -9.28 -2.56 -6.12
N ARG A 408 -8.13 -2.18 -5.56
CA ARG A 408 -7.09 -3.11 -5.10
C ARG A 408 -7.50 -3.88 -3.86
N VAL A 409 -8.15 -3.23 -2.90
CA VAL A 409 -8.63 -3.90 -1.67
C VAL A 409 -9.76 -4.86 -1.98
N VAL A 410 -10.72 -4.48 -2.81
CA VAL A 410 -11.81 -5.38 -3.22
C VAL A 410 -11.24 -6.59 -3.98
N PHE A 411 -10.34 -6.36 -4.93
CA PHE A 411 -9.67 -7.45 -5.63
C PHE A 411 -8.89 -8.37 -4.67
N PHE A 412 -8.12 -7.79 -3.75
CA PHE A 412 -7.39 -8.55 -2.74
C PHE A 412 -8.33 -9.38 -1.85
N LEU A 413 -9.42 -8.78 -1.36
CA LEU A 413 -10.46 -9.44 -0.55
C LEU A 413 -11.10 -10.60 -1.29
N VAL A 414 -11.51 -10.40 -2.55
CA VAL A 414 -12.18 -11.41 -3.37
C VAL A 414 -11.25 -12.58 -3.62
N ILE A 415 -10.04 -12.34 -4.13
CA ILE A 415 -9.10 -13.43 -4.44
C ILE A 415 -8.66 -14.16 -3.17
N PHE A 416 -8.31 -13.44 -2.10
CA PHE A 416 -7.94 -14.06 -0.83
C PHE A 416 -9.11 -14.87 -0.23
N GLY A 417 -10.33 -14.34 -0.29
CA GLY A 417 -11.55 -15.02 0.15
C GLY A 417 -11.86 -16.28 -0.66
N VAL A 418 -11.71 -16.23 -1.99
CA VAL A 418 -11.86 -17.39 -2.88
C VAL A 418 -10.79 -18.44 -2.57
N CYS A 419 -9.53 -18.04 -2.35
CA CYS A 419 -8.47 -18.98 -1.97
C CYS A 419 -8.80 -19.70 -0.66
N LEU A 420 -9.31 -18.97 0.33
CA LEU A 420 -9.77 -19.56 1.58
C LEU A 420 -10.92 -20.54 1.34
N LEU A 421 -11.95 -20.15 0.58
CA LEU A 421 -13.09 -21.00 0.27
C LEU A 421 -12.67 -22.28 -0.45
N VAL A 422 -11.82 -22.17 -1.48
CA VAL A 422 -11.26 -23.33 -2.20
C VAL A 422 -10.46 -24.21 -1.26
N ALA A 423 -9.65 -23.65 -0.36
CA ALA A 423 -8.92 -24.44 0.65
C ALA A 423 -9.88 -25.23 1.56
N LYS A 424 -11.04 -24.67 1.92
CA LYS A 424 -12.06 -25.41 2.69
C LYS A 424 -12.69 -26.53 1.89
N LEU A 425 -13.05 -26.26 0.63
CA LEU A 425 -13.68 -27.25 -0.24
C LEU A 425 -12.73 -28.42 -0.50
N LEU A 426 -11.46 -28.13 -0.77
CA LEU A 426 -10.42 -29.15 -0.94
C LEU A 426 -10.19 -29.93 0.36
N PHE A 427 -10.19 -29.25 1.51
CA PHE A 427 -10.13 -29.95 2.80
C PHE A 427 -11.30 -30.91 2.97
N TRP A 428 -12.53 -30.46 2.69
CA TRP A 428 -13.73 -31.30 2.79
C TRP A 428 -13.69 -32.48 1.82
N LEU A 429 -13.20 -32.28 0.60
CA LEU A 429 -12.99 -33.33 -0.39
C LEU A 429 -11.98 -34.37 0.10
N PHE A 430 -10.84 -33.93 0.64
CA PHE A 430 -9.79 -34.82 1.15
C PHE A 430 -10.21 -35.56 2.42
N ASP A 431 -11.00 -34.93 3.29
CA ASP A 431 -11.59 -35.57 4.48
C ASP A 431 -12.60 -36.64 4.06
N SER A 432 -13.48 -36.33 3.10
CA SER A 432 -14.46 -37.27 2.53
C SER A 432 -13.78 -38.45 1.82
N ALA A 433 -12.62 -38.23 1.21
CA ALA A 433 -11.80 -39.26 0.57
C ALA A 433 -10.92 -40.05 1.56
N GLY A 434 -10.94 -39.74 2.86
CA GLY A 434 -10.14 -40.43 3.88
C GLY A 434 -8.64 -40.13 3.85
N LEU A 435 -8.19 -39.11 3.11
CA LEU A 435 -6.78 -38.76 2.97
C LEU A 435 -6.21 -38.02 4.20
N ILE A 436 -7.08 -37.51 5.08
CA ILE A 436 -6.69 -36.74 6.26
C ILE A 436 -6.63 -37.62 7.51
N HIS A 437 -5.42 -37.99 7.90
CA HIS A 437 -5.19 -38.74 9.13
C HIS A 437 -5.15 -37.79 10.34
N LYS A 438 -6.14 -37.91 11.25
CA LYS A 438 -6.10 -37.20 12.55
C LYS A 438 -4.91 -37.72 13.35
N ARG A 439 -3.93 -36.85 13.63
CA ARG A 439 -2.81 -37.20 14.50
C ARG A 439 -3.33 -37.42 15.91
N ILE A 440 -3.55 -38.68 16.30
CA ILE A 440 -3.89 -39.06 17.68
C ILE A 440 -2.71 -38.61 18.54
N LYS A 441 -2.92 -37.58 19.37
CA LYS A 441 -2.00 -37.32 20.49
C LYS A 441 -2.20 -38.47 21.46
N SER A 442 -1.22 -39.36 21.57
CA SER A 442 -1.14 -40.27 22.71
C SER A 442 -1.11 -39.40 23.98
N LEU A 443 -2.17 -39.49 24.79
CA LEU A 443 -2.13 -38.99 26.16
C LEU A 443 -1.05 -39.78 26.91
N PRO A 444 -0.23 -39.15 27.77
CA PRO A 444 0.66 -39.88 28.65
C PRO A 444 -0.20 -40.83 29.49
N ARG A 445 0.09 -42.13 29.47
CA ARG A 445 -0.50 -43.09 30.40
C ARG A 445 -0.28 -42.56 31.82
N THR A 446 -1.38 -42.25 32.50
CA THR A 446 -1.41 -42.11 33.95
C THR A 446 -0.72 -43.33 34.56
N GLN A 447 0.39 -43.10 35.26
CA GLN A 447 0.93 -44.08 36.20
C GLN A 447 -0.12 -44.28 37.29
N VAL A 448 -0.82 -45.41 37.20
CA VAL A 448 -1.56 -46.00 38.31
C VAL A 448 -0.69 -47.16 38.78
N GLU A 449 0.11 -46.92 39.80
CA GLU A 449 0.70 -47.91 40.71
C GLU A 449 0.82 -47.13 42.03
N GLY A 450 0.34 -47.57 43.18
CA GLY A 450 -0.06 -48.89 43.66
C GLY A 450 0.20 -48.85 45.15
#